data_AF-A0A2S5M294-F1
#
_entry.id   AF-A0A2S5M294-F1
#
_cell.length_a   1.000
_cell.length_b   1.000
_cell.length_c   1.000
_cell.angle_alpha   90.00
_cell.angle_beta   90.00
_cell.angle_gamma   90.00
#
_symmetry.space_group_name_H-M   'P 1'
#
loop_
_entity.id
_entity.type
_entity.pdbx_description
1 polymer ?
#
loop_
_entity_poly.entity_id
_entity_poly.type
_entity_poly.pdbx_seq_one_letter_code
_entity_poly.pdbx_strand_id
1 'polypeptide(L)' 'MTSTQHNNPLHGVTLEAIVTYLVDYYGWEALAERIPVNCFSHDPSIKSSLKFLRKTQWARDKVESLYLASIKKT' A
#
# COMPACT_ATOMS: atom_id res chain seq x y z
N MET A 1 -5.79 30.08 9.58
CA MET A 1 -6.34 28.91 8.87
C MET A 1 -5.77 27.68 9.56
N THR A 2 -6.58 27.03 10.40
CA THR A 2 -6.16 25.98 11.35
C THR A 2 -6.45 24.58 10.81
N SER A 3 -5.45 23.70 10.74
CA SER A 3 -5.53 22.23 10.73
C SER A 3 -4.12 21.67 10.46
N THR A 4 -3.51 20.72 11.17
CA THR A 4 -3.87 19.89 12.32
C THR A 4 -2.55 19.31 12.83
N GLN A 5 -2.27 19.41 14.12
CA GLN A 5 -1.22 18.65 14.78
C GLN A 5 -1.70 17.21 15.00
N HIS A 6 -0.96 16.18 14.57
CA HIS A 6 -0.75 15.00 15.42
C HIS A 6 0.40 14.09 14.94
N ASN A 7 1.45 14.05 15.76
CA ASN A 7 2.52 13.07 15.74
C ASN A 7 2.00 11.66 16.05
N ASN A 8 1.74 10.82 15.04
CA ASN A 8 1.80 9.35 15.17
C ASN A 8 1.83 8.71 13.76
N PRO A 9 3.00 8.26 13.25
CA PRO A 9 3.13 7.81 11.85
C PRO A 9 2.43 6.47 11.54
N LEU A 10 1.85 5.78 12.53
CA LEU A 10 1.19 4.46 12.36
C LEU A 10 -0.18 4.33 13.02
N HIS A 11 -0.74 5.36 13.68
CA HIS A 11 -2.02 5.20 14.37
C HIS A 11 -3.19 5.33 13.38
N GLY A 12 -3.80 4.21 13.00
CA GLY A 12 -4.95 4.17 12.08
C GLY A 12 -4.61 3.92 10.61
N VAL A 13 -3.41 3.41 10.30
CA VAL A 13 -3.03 3.12 8.91
C VAL A 13 -3.83 1.91 8.42
N THR A 14 -4.81 2.18 7.57
CA THR A 14 -5.63 1.16 6.93
C THR A 14 -4.85 0.50 5.78
N LEU A 15 -5.29 -0.68 5.34
CA LEU A 15 -4.77 -1.30 4.12
C LEU A 15 -4.84 -0.35 2.91
N GLU A 16 -5.85 0.53 2.88
CA GLU A 16 -5.96 1.58 1.87
C GLU A 16 -4.83 2.60 1.96
N ALA A 17 -4.51 3.08 3.17
CA ALA A 17 -3.40 3.98 3.39
C ALA A 17 -2.05 3.34 3.02
N ILE A 18 -1.86 2.06 3.35
CA ILE A 18 -0.66 1.30 2.97
C ILE A 18 -0.48 1.25 1.45
N VAL A 19 -1.52 0.81 0.73
CA VAL A 19 -1.45 0.69 -0.74
C VAL A 19 -1.26 2.08 -1.36
N THR A 20 -1.94 3.10 -0.85
CA THR A 20 -1.81 4.48 -1.34
C THR A 20 -0.39 4.99 -1.16
N TYR A 21 0.21 4.81 0.01
CA TYR A 21 1.61 5.21 0.27
C TYR A 21 2.58 4.47 -0.64
N LEU A 22 2.42 3.16 -0.78
CA LEU A 22 3.29 2.35 -1.63
C LEU A 22 3.19 2.73 -3.11
N VAL A 23 2.00 3.07 -3.59
CA VAL A 23 1.77 3.54 -4.95
C VAL A 23 2.38 4.92 -5.15
N ASP A 24 2.23 5.83 -4.18
CA ASP A 24 2.84 7.16 -4.23
C ASP A 24 4.38 7.09 -4.23
N TYR A 25 4.95 6.20 -3.43
CA TYR A 25 6.39 6.05 -3.28
C TYR A 25 7.07 5.25 -4.40
N TYR A 26 6.45 4.16 -4.87
CA TYR A 26 7.05 3.26 -5.88
C TYR A 26 6.38 3.32 -7.25
N GLY A 27 5.11 3.68 -7.33
CA GLY A 27 4.29 3.49 -8.53
C GLY A 27 3.79 2.06 -8.72
N TRP A 28 2.79 1.91 -9.59
CA TRP A 28 2.15 0.62 -9.85
C TRP A 28 3.06 -0.39 -10.54
N GLU A 29 3.91 0.03 -11.48
CA GLU A 29 4.81 -0.86 -12.20
C GLU A 29 5.81 -1.53 -11.25
N ALA A 30 6.44 -0.73 -10.38
CA ALA A 30 7.43 -1.22 -9.44
C ALA A 30 6.78 -2.09 -8.33
N LEU A 31 5.49 -1.88 -8.02
CA LEU A 31 4.71 -2.77 -7.17
C LEU A 31 4.39 -4.09 -7.86
N ALA A 32 4.04 -4.09 -9.15
CA ALA A 32 3.81 -5.30 -9.92
C ALA A 32 5.07 -6.17 -10.03
N GLU A 33 6.25 -5.56 -10.13
CA GLU A 33 7.53 -6.29 -10.12
C GLU A 33 7.81 -6.97 -8.77
N ARG A 34 7.55 -6.27 -7.67
CA ARG A 34 7.79 -6.79 -6.30
C ARG A 34 6.72 -7.79 -5.86
N ILE A 35 5.48 -7.54 -6.27
CA ILE A 35 4.30 -8.30 -5.91
C ILE A 35 3.59 -8.62 -7.22
N PRO A 36 3.93 -9.77 -7.86
CA PRO A 36 3.40 -10.14 -9.17
C PRO A 36 1.95 -10.60 -9.05
N VAL A 37 1.05 -9.63 -8.89
CA VAL A 37 -0.39 -9.82 -8.85
C VAL A 37 -1.04 -9.01 -9.96
N ASN A 38 -2.00 -9.63 -10.65
CA ASN A 38 -2.63 -9.03 -11.82
C ASN A 38 -3.30 -7.69 -11.52
N CYS A 39 -3.76 -7.44 -10.29
CA CYS A 39 -4.42 -6.17 -9.93
C CYS A 39 -3.48 -4.95 -9.94
N PHE A 40 -2.16 -5.14 -9.92
CA PHE A 40 -1.19 -4.05 -10.02
C PHE A 40 -0.74 -3.82 -11.47
N SER A 41 -0.90 -4.80 -12.36
CA SER A 41 -0.50 -4.71 -13.77
C SER A 41 -1.68 -4.44 -14.72
N HIS A 42 -2.88 -4.93 -14.39
CA HIS A 42 -4.07 -4.87 -15.23
C HIS A 42 -5.20 -4.19 -14.46
N ASP A 43 -5.50 -2.94 -14.83
CA ASP A 43 -6.42 -2.04 -14.12
C ASP A 43 -5.94 -1.62 -12.71
N PRO A 44 -4.74 -0.99 -12.60
CA PRO A 44 -4.21 -0.55 -11.32
C PRO A 44 -5.09 0.53 -10.70
N SER A 45 -5.83 0.17 -9.66
CA SER A 45 -6.60 1.11 -8.85
C SER A 45 -6.61 0.70 -7.38
N ILE A 46 -6.71 1.69 -6.48
CA ILE A 46 -6.76 1.46 -5.03
C ILE A 46 -7.95 0.55 -4.68
N LYS A 47 -9.14 0.83 -5.23
CA LYS A 47 -10.35 0.03 -4.95
C LYS A 47 -10.24 -1.42 -5.42
N SER A 48 -9.73 -1.65 -6.63
CA SER A 48 -9.54 -3.01 -7.19
C SER A 48 -8.50 -3.78 -6.36
N SER A 49 -7.39 -3.11 -6.03
CA SER A 49 -6.33 -3.65 -5.18
C SER A 49 -6.86 -4.06 -3.80
N LEU A 50 -7.63 -3.20 -3.12
CA LEU A 50 -8.18 -3.53 -1.81
C LEU A 50 -9.15 -4.71 -1.86
N LYS A 51 -10.00 -4.77 -2.88
CA LYS A 51 -10.92 -5.89 -3.08
C LYS A 51 -10.15 -7.20 -3.28
N PHE A 52 -9.04 -7.16 -4.02
CA PHE A 52 -8.16 -8.31 -4.24
C PHE A 52 -7.42 -8.71 -2.96
N LEU A 53 -6.75 -7.77 -2.29
CA LEU A 53 -5.99 -7.99 -1.06
C LEU A 53 -6.88 -8.41 0.13
N ARG A 54 -8.20 -8.19 0.08
CA ARG A 54 -9.16 -8.76 1.04
C ARG A 54 -9.45 -10.24 0.82
N LYS A 55 -9.30 -10.74 -0.40
CA LYS A 55 -9.52 -12.14 -0.75
C LYS A 55 -8.22 -12.96 -0.74
N THR A 56 -7.09 -12.30 -0.97
CA THR A 56 -5.79 -12.95 -1.16
C THR A 56 -4.83 -12.56 -0.05
N GLN A 57 -4.83 -13.33 1.03
CA GLN A 57 -4.08 -13.02 2.25
C GLN A 57 -2.56 -12.93 2.02
N TRP A 58 -1.96 -13.89 1.31
CA TRP A 58 -0.51 -13.87 1.04
C TRP A 58 -0.04 -12.60 0.31
N ALA A 59 -0.90 -12.01 -0.54
CA ALA A 59 -0.59 -10.79 -1.26
C ALA A 59 -0.66 -9.57 -0.33
N ARG A 60 -1.65 -9.55 0.57
CA ARG A 60 -1.74 -8.55 1.64
C ARG A 60 -0.50 -8.59 2.53
N ASP A 61 -0.09 -9.77 2.96
CA ASP A 61 1.08 -9.94 3.84
C ASP A 61 2.36 -9.38 3.18
N LYS A 62 2.50 -9.58 1.86
CA LYS A 62 3.60 -8.98 1.07
C LYS A 62 3.52 -7.46 0.99
N VAL A 63 2.33 -6.91 0.75
CA VAL A 63 2.10 -5.45 0.70
C VAL A 63 2.44 -4.81 2.05
N GLU A 64 1.96 -5.39 3.15
CA GLU A 64 2.26 -4.91 4.50
C GLU A 64 3.77 -5.01 4.82
N SER A 65 4.40 -6.13 4.46
CA SER A 65 5.85 -6.30 4.63
C SER A 65 6.66 -5.27 3.84
N LEU A 66 6.25 -4.97 2.61
CA LEU A 66 6.90 -3.96 1.77
C LEU A 66 6.75 -2.56 2.37
N TYR A 67 5.57 -2.24 2.89
CA TYR A 67 5.32 -0.98 3.60
C TYR A 67 6.23 -0.81 4.81
N LEU A 68 6.33 -1.84 5.66
CA LEU A 68 7.23 -1.84 6.82
C LEU A 68 8.71 -1.66 6.40
N ALA A 69 9.13 -2.27 5.29
CA ALA A 69 10.48 -2.10 4.77
C ALA A 69 10.73 -0.67 4.25
N SER A 70 9.71 -0.03 3.68
CA SER A 70 9.80 1.32 3.12
C SER A 70 9.93 2.38 4.21
N ILE A 71 9.08 2.29 5.25
CA ILE A 71 9.11 3.23 6.37
C ILE A 71 10.35 3.04 7.27
N LYS A 72 10.92 1.84 7.34
CA LYS A 72 12.17 1.58 8.10
C LYS A 72 13.41 2.18 7.43
N LYS A 73 13.33 2.49 6.14
CA LYS A 73 14.45 3.02 5.35
C LYS A 73 14.50 4.55 5.34
N THR A 74 13.55 5.22 5.99
CA THR A 74 13.44 6.66 6.16
C THR A 74 13.78 7.03 7.60
#